data_AF-A0A146KWJ0-F1
#
_entry.id   AF-A0A146KWJ0-F1
#
_cell.length_a   1.000
_cell.length_b   1.000
_cell.length_c   1.000
_cell.angle_alpha   90.00
_cell.angle_beta   90.00
_cell.angle_gamma   90.00
#
_symmetry.space_group_name_H-M   'P 1'
#
loop_
_entity.id
_entity.type
_entity.pdbx_description
1 polymer ?
#
loop_
_entity_poly.entity_id
_entity_poly.type
_entity_poly.pdbx_seq_one_letter_code
_entity_poly.pdbx_strand_id
1 'polypeptide(L)'
;MLKKEVEKWLKSHKDRYPQGTVKYIDPSYMIRACPPSSDDAFFCATLATLAVHEAMSGATGCIISMRYNNYILVPIKAATSVRRVVDLRGVLWRQVREITVGLSDDVSKANEQDMRRELDALNIERERLIYKMASKM
;
A
#
# COMPACT_ATOMS: atom_id res chain seq x y z
N MET A 1 -2.63 -11.32 -19.56
CA MET A 1 -3.01 -10.40 -18.46
C MET A 1 -3.48 -11.23 -17.28
N LEU A 2 -3.08 -10.89 -16.05
CA LEU A 2 -3.37 -11.67 -14.83
C LEU A 2 -4.85 -12.04 -14.68
N LYS A 3 -5.77 -11.10 -14.95
CA LYS A 3 -7.22 -11.34 -14.90
C LYS A 3 -7.65 -12.58 -15.69
N LYS A 4 -7.16 -12.74 -16.92
CA LYS A 4 -7.51 -13.85 -17.81
C LYS A 4 -7.00 -15.19 -17.26
N GLU A 5 -5.81 -15.20 -16.66
CA GLU A 5 -5.24 -16.40 -16.03
C GLU A 5 -6.04 -16.82 -14.80
N VAL A 6 -6.45 -15.86 -13.96
CA VAL A 6 -7.28 -16.14 -12.77
C VAL A 6 -8.67 -16.63 -13.19
N GLU A 7 -9.30 -16.01 -14.19
CA GLU A 7 -10.59 -16.47 -14.73
C GLU A 7 -10.49 -17.90 -15.29
N LYS A 8 -9.39 -18.22 -15.97
CA LYS A 8 -9.12 -19.58 -16.48
C LYS A 8 -8.94 -20.58 -15.33
N TRP A 9 -8.15 -20.22 -14.33
CA TRP A 9 -7.89 -21.07 -13.16
C TRP A 9 -9.15 -21.33 -12.31
N LEU A 10 -10.02 -20.33 -12.14
CA LEU A 10 -11.31 -20.51 -11.45
C LEU A 10 -12.26 -21.40 -12.26
N LYS A 11 -12.28 -21.27 -13.59
CA LYS A 11 -13.10 -22.13 -14.45
C LYS A 11 -12.68 -23.60 -14.39
N SER A 12 -11.38 -23.89 -14.22
CA SER A 12 -10.91 -25.27 -14.06
C SER A 12 -11.17 -25.85 -12.67
N HIS A 13 -11.49 -25.03 -11.67
CA HIS A 13 -11.69 -25.42 -10.27
C HIS A 13 -13.10 -25.07 -9.74
N LYS A 14 -14.11 -25.24 -10.60
CA LYS A 14 -15.51 -24.96 -10.25
C LYS A 14 -16.06 -25.87 -9.16
N ASP A 15 -15.49 -27.05 -8.98
CA ASP A 15 -15.79 -27.97 -7.89
C ASP A 15 -15.53 -27.34 -6.52
N ARG A 16 -14.43 -26.58 -6.40
CA ARG A 16 -14.04 -25.89 -5.15
C ARG A 16 -14.63 -24.49 -5.04
N TYR A 17 -14.85 -23.81 -6.17
CA TYR A 17 -15.33 -22.42 -6.21
C TYR A 17 -16.49 -22.25 -7.20
N PRO A 18 -17.71 -22.70 -6.85
CA PRO A 18 -18.84 -22.79 -7.79
C PRO A 18 -19.34 -21.42 -8.28
N GLN A 19 -19.18 -20.35 -7.51
CA GLN A 19 -19.68 -18.99 -7.80
C GLN A 19 -18.55 -17.93 -7.85
N GLY A 20 -17.31 -18.34 -8.13
CA GLY A 20 -16.17 -17.42 -8.18
C GLY A 20 -16.30 -16.36 -9.29
N THR A 21 -16.14 -15.08 -8.94
CA THR A 21 -16.23 -13.95 -9.88
C THR A 21 -14.95 -13.11 -9.85
N VAL A 22 -14.46 -12.70 -11.02
CA VAL A 22 -13.27 -11.84 -11.15
C VAL A 22 -13.67 -10.47 -11.69
N LYS A 23 -13.28 -9.42 -10.98
CA LYS A 23 -13.42 -8.02 -11.41
C LYS A 23 -12.04 -7.40 -11.57
N TYR A 24 -11.85 -6.65 -12.64
CA TYR A 24 -10.61 -5.90 -12.89
C TYR A 24 -10.94 -4.42 -12.82
N ILE A 25 -10.13 -3.68 -12.06
CA ILE A 25 -10.28 -2.24 -11.83
C ILE A 25 -8.96 -1.60 -12.28
N ASP A 26 -9.04 -0.64 -13.20
CA ASP A 26 -7.88 0.12 -13.67
C ASP A 26 -8.04 1.60 -13.28
N PRO A 27 -7.42 2.04 -12.17
CA PRO A 27 -7.51 3.42 -11.71
C PRO A 27 -6.44 4.34 -12.30
N SER A 28 -5.69 3.91 -13.34
CA SER A 28 -4.49 4.62 -13.81
C SER A 28 -4.75 6.08 -14.18
N TYR A 29 -5.83 6.35 -14.94
CA TYR A 29 -6.18 7.71 -15.34
C TYR A 29 -6.63 8.55 -14.15
N MET A 30 -7.41 7.97 -13.23
CA MET A 30 -7.88 8.68 -12.03
C MET A 30 -6.72 9.12 -11.14
N ILE A 31 -5.72 8.23 -10.96
CA ILE A 31 -4.55 8.52 -10.12
C ILE A 31 -3.66 9.60 -10.74
N ARG A 32 -3.49 9.62 -12.07
CA ARG A 32 -2.56 10.55 -12.74
C ARG A 32 -3.18 11.88 -13.15
N ALA A 33 -4.51 11.96 -13.19
CA ALA A 33 -5.25 13.15 -13.62
C ALA A 33 -5.92 13.90 -12.47
N CYS A 34 -5.86 13.40 -11.24
CA CYS A 34 -6.40 14.10 -10.09
C CYS A 34 -5.56 15.34 -9.73
N PRO A 35 -6.16 16.39 -9.15
CA PRO A 35 -5.41 17.50 -8.58
C PRO A 35 -4.51 17.04 -7.43
N PRO A 36 -3.41 17.77 -7.14
CA PRO A 36 -2.51 17.43 -6.04
C PRO A 36 -3.19 17.62 -4.68
N SER A 37 -2.73 16.87 -3.68
CA SER A 37 -3.06 17.12 -2.27
C SER A 37 -2.47 18.46 -1.79
N SER A 38 -2.91 18.98 -0.64
CA SER A 38 -2.32 20.20 -0.06
C SER A 38 -0.82 20.07 0.18
N ASP A 39 -0.38 18.90 0.65
CA ASP A 39 1.03 18.61 0.91
C ASP A 39 1.83 18.55 -0.39
N ASP A 40 1.30 17.88 -1.42
CA ASP A 40 1.93 17.82 -2.74
C ASP A 40 1.98 19.20 -3.41
N ALA A 41 0.94 20.02 -3.25
CA ALA A 41 0.90 21.38 -3.78
C ALA A 41 1.99 22.25 -3.13
N PHE A 42 2.15 22.18 -1.81
CA PHE A 42 3.23 22.86 -1.09
C PHE A 42 4.61 22.35 -1.54
N PHE A 43 4.77 21.04 -1.68
CA PHE A 43 6.01 20.43 -2.15
C PHE A 43 6.36 20.87 -3.57
N CYS A 44 5.40 20.92 -4.49
CA CYS A 44 5.58 21.39 -5.86
C CYS A 44 5.99 22.87 -5.90
N ALA A 45 5.33 23.73 -5.13
CA ALA A 45 5.66 25.15 -5.05
C ALA A 45 7.09 25.36 -4.51
N THR A 46 7.49 24.59 -3.50
CA THR A 46 8.83 24.65 -2.91
C THR A 46 9.90 24.21 -3.90
N LEU A 47 9.71 23.07 -4.58
CA LEU A 47 10.63 22.58 -5.60
C LEU A 47 10.79 23.58 -6.75
N ALA A 48 9.69 24.15 -7.26
CA ALA A 48 9.72 25.13 -8.34
C ALA A 48 10.46 26.42 -7.94
N THR A 49 10.19 26.94 -6.74
CA THR A 49 10.85 28.16 -6.23
C THR A 49 12.36 27.97 -6.08
N LEU A 50 12.79 26.86 -5.47
CA LEU A 50 14.22 26.54 -5.33
C LEU A 50 14.89 26.31 -6.68
N ALA A 51 14.21 25.65 -7.62
CA ALA A 51 14.75 25.47 -8.97
C ALA A 51 15.00 26.81 -9.67
N VAL A 52 14.10 27.78 -9.51
CA VAL A 52 14.29 29.14 -10.05
C VAL A 52 15.47 29.83 -9.37
N HIS A 53 15.59 29.78 -8.04
CA HIS A 53 16.72 30.39 -7.33
C HIS A 53 18.07 29.84 -7.82
N GLU A 54 18.22 28.53 -7.87
CA GLU A 54 19.47 27.88 -8.30
C GLU A 54 19.78 28.14 -9.78
N ALA A 55 18.76 28.12 -10.65
CA ALA A 55 18.92 28.47 -12.06
C ALA A 55 19.38 29.93 -12.24
N MET A 56 18.82 30.87 -11.46
CA MET A 56 19.23 32.27 -11.46
C MET A 56 20.66 32.47 -10.91
N SER A 57 21.11 31.58 -10.01
CA SER A 57 22.51 31.51 -9.56
C SER A 57 23.45 30.79 -10.54
N GLY A 58 22.95 30.37 -11.70
CA GLY A 58 23.75 29.78 -12.80
C GLY A 58 23.83 28.25 -12.79
N ALA A 59 23.06 27.55 -11.97
CA ALA A 59 23.02 26.08 -11.97
C ALA A 59 22.41 25.54 -13.29
N THR A 60 23.06 24.55 -13.90
CA THR A 60 22.59 23.89 -15.13
C THR A 60 23.02 22.42 -15.18
N GLY A 61 22.36 21.60 -16.00
CA GLY A 61 22.67 20.18 -16.13
C GLY A 61 22.36 19.33 -14.88
N CYS A 62 21.53 19.85 -13.98
CA CYS A 62 21.13 19.23 -12.72
C CYS A 62 19.61 19.26 -12.53
N ILE A 63 19.12 18.46 -11.58
CA ILE A 63 17.75 18.45 -11.09
C ILE A 63 17.71 18.88 -9.62
N ILE A 64 16.59 19.46 -9.19
CA ILE A 64 16.27 19.63 -7.77
C ILE A 64 15.61 18.34 -7.25
N SER A 65 15.99 17.87 -6.07
CA SER A 65 15.43 16.67 -5.43
C SER A 65 15.37 16.84 -3.92
N MET A 66 14.59 16.01 -3.22
CA MET A 66 14.53 15.98 -1.77
C MET A 66 15.15 14.68 -1.25
N ARG A 67 16.07 14.80 -0.29
CA ARG A 67 16.70 13.67 0.41
C ARG A 67 16.91 14.01 1.88
N TYR A 68 16.53 13.10 2.78
CA TYR A 68 16.64 13.30 4.24
C TYR A 68 16.05 14.65 4.70
N ASN A 69 14.86 15.00 4.23
CA ASN A 69 14.15 16.24 4.55
C ASN A 69 14.88 17.54 4.14
N ASN A 70 15.83 17.45 3.21
CA ASN A 70 16.56 18.59 2.65
C ASN A 70 16.49 18.58 1.12
N TYR A 71 16.52 19.77 0.52
CA TYR A 71 16.54 19.93 -0.94
C TYR A 71 17.98 19.97 -1.44
N ILE A 72 18.26 19.22 -2.51
CA ILE A 72 19.60 19.05 -3.07
C ILE A 72 19.58 19.18 -4.60
N LEU A 73 20.68 19.68 -5.16
CA LEU A 73 20.95 19.62 -6.59
C LEU A 73 21.67 18.30 -6.93
N VAL A 74 21.20 17.61 -7.96
CA VAL A 74 21.79 16.35 -8.43
C VAL A 74 22.08 16.45 -9.92
N PRO A 75 23.31 16.19 -10.39
CA PRO A 75 23.61 16.16 -11.83
C PRO A 75 22.73 15.16 -12.57
N ILE A 76 22.20 15.53 -13.75
CA ILE A 76 21.29 14.68 -14.54
C ILE A 76 21.95 13.33 -14.83
N LYS A 77 23.24 13.33 -15.20
CA LYS A 77 24.00 12.09 -15.46
C LYS A 77 23.98 11.13 -14.26
N ALA A 78 24.11 11.65 -13.04
CA ALA A 78 24.06 10.83 -11.83
C ALA A 78 22.63 10.35 -11.56
N ALA A 79 21.63 11.23 -11.70
CA ALA A 79 20.23 10.92 -11.46
C ALA A 79 19.67 9.85 -12.42
N THR A 80 20.11 9.84 -13.68
CA THR A 80 19.63 8.87 -14.69
C THR A 80 20.44 7.57 -14.72
N SER A 81 21.60 7.51 -14.05
CA SER A 81 22.43 6.30 -13.99
C SER A 81 21.87 5.23 -13.04
N VAL A 82 21.05 5.62 -12.08
CA VAL A 82 20.50 4.72 -11.04
C VAL A 82 19.01 4.96 -10.83
N ARG A 83 18.30 3.94 -10.35
CA ARG A 83 16.87 4.06 -9.98
C ARG A 83 16.62 3.47 -8.60
N ARG A 84 15.71 4.08 -7.84
CA ARG A 84 15.27 3.53 -6.55
C ARG A 84 14.35 2.33 -6.78
N VAL A 85 14.59 1.24 -6.06
CA VAL A 85 13.76 0.03 -6.05
C VAL A 85 13.30 -0.30 -4.64
N VAL A 86 12.21 -1.04 -4.53
CA VAL A 86 11.73 -1.54 -3.23
C VAL A 86 12.73 -2.56 -2.70
N ASP A 87 13.16 -2.39 -1.44
CA ASP A 87 13.96 -3.38 -0.73
C ASP A 87 13.05 -4.43 -0.10
N LEU A 88 13.19 -5.69 -0.54
CA LEU A 88 12.42 -6.83 -0.05
C LEU A 88 12.74 -7.23 1.40
N ARG A 89 13.87 -6.73 1.94
CA ARG A 89 14.27 -6.96 3.34
C ARG A 89 13.94 -5.76 4.24
N GLY A 90 13.49 -4.65 3.65
CA GLY A 90 13.12 -3.43 4.34
C GLY A 90 11.81 -3.52 5.11
N VAL A 91 11.58 -2.53 5.98
CA VAL A 91 10.37 -2.45 6.84
C VAL A 91 9.10 -2.36 6.00
N LEU A 92 9.10 -1.55 4.94
CA LEU A 92 7.95 -1.40 4.04
C LEU A 92 7.49 -2.75 3.46
N TRP A 93 8.42 -3.55 2.94
CA TRP A 93 8.05 -4.84 2.33
C TRP A 93 7.68 -5.89 3.39
N ARG A 94 8.25 -5.80 4.59
CA ARG A 94 7.85 -6.64 5.72
C ARG A 94 6.38 -6.42 6.09
N GLN A 95 5.95 -5.16 6.19
CA GLN A 95 4.53 -4.84 6.48
C GLN A 95 3.58 -5.41 5.42
N VAL A 96 3.96 -5.33 4.13
CA VAL A 96 3.17 -5.95 3.06
C VAL A 96 3.07 -7.47 3.25
N ARG A 97 4.19 -8.14 3.58
CA ARG A 97 4.21 -9.58 3.82
C ARG A 97 3.40 -10.01 5.04
N GLU A 98 3.31 -9.17 6.07
CA GLU A 98 2.53 -9.45 7.28
C GLU A 98 1.02 -9.40 7.04
N ILE A 99 0.55 -8.56 6.10
CA ILE A 99 -0.88 -8.38 5.80
C ILE A 99 -1.36 -9.29 4.66
N THR A 100 -0.45 -9.69 3.76
CA THR A 100 -0.76 -10.55 2.60
C THR A 100 -0.64 -12.04 2.92
N VAL A 101 -1.26 -12.88 2.10
CA VAL A 101 -1.26 -14.34 2.30
C VAL A 101 0.15 -14.91 2.25
N GLY A 102 0.58 -15.58 3.31
CA GLY A 102 1.84 -16.32 3.38
C GLY A 102 1.71 -17.75 2.85
N LEU A 103 2.61 -18.16 1.97
CA LEU A 103 2.64 -19.53 1.42
C LEU A 103 3.22 -20.57 2.39
N SER A 104 4.02 -20.12 3.35
CA SER A 104 4.69 -20.98 4.34
C SER A 104 3.82 -21.35 5.53
N ASP A 105 2.64 -20.75 5.62
CA ASP A 105 1.83 -20.81 6.83
C ASP A 105 1.00 -22.10 6.86
N ASP A 106 0.90 -22.70 8.05
CA ASP A 106 0.06 -23.88 8.26
C ASP A 106 -1.41 -23.44 8.32
N VAL A 107 -2.12 -23.63 7.20
CA VAL A 107 -3.50 -23.18 7.00
C VAL A 107 -4.43 -23.70 8.10
N SER A 108 -4.26 -24.96 8.53
CA SER A 108 -5.12 -25.56 9.55
C SER A 108 -4.91 -24.89 10.91
N LYS A 109 -3.66 -24.65 11.30
CA LYS A 109 -3.35 -23.97 12.57
C LYS A 109 -3.75 -22.50 12.54
N ALA A 110 -3.56 -21.81 11.41
CA ALA A 110 -3.94 -20.41 11.26
C ALA A 110 -5.46 -20.23 11.44
N ASN A 111 -6.26 -21.04 10.75
CA ASN A 111 -7.72 -21.00 10.87
C ASN A 111 -8.20 -21.31 12.30
N GLU A 112 -7.57 -22.29 12.97
CA GLU A 112 -7.91 -22.61 14.36
C GLU A 112 -7.63 -21.43 15.30
N GLN A 113 -6.48 -20.76 15.12
CA GLN A 113 -6.13 -19.58 15.91
C GLN A 113 -7.09 -18.42 15.68
N ASP A 114 -7.50 -18.18 14.43
CA ASP A 114 -8.43 -17.10 14.10
C ASP A 114 -9.83 -17.37 14.69
N MET A 115 -10.34 -18.59 14.58
CA MET A 115 -11.61 -18.99 15.21
C MET A 115 -11.60 -18.82 16.74
N ARG A 116 -10.47 -19.15 17.38
CA ARG A 116 -10.31 -18.94 18.83
C ARG A 116 -10.36 -17.45 19.19
N ARG A 117 -9.67 -16.60 18.44
CA ARG A 117 -9.68 -15.14 18.64
C ARG A 117 -11.09 -14.56 18.47
N GLU A 118 -11.82 -15.00 17.45
CA GLU A 118 -13.21 -14.57 17.22
C GLU A 118 -14.13 -15.01 18.37
N LEU A 119 -14.00 -16.26 18.82
CA LEU A 119 -14.79 -16.78 19.93
C LEU A 119 -14.54 -15.98 21.22
N ASP A 120 -13.28 -15.68 21.53
CA ASP A 120 -12.91 -14.88 22.69
C ASP A 120 -13.50 -13.48 22.62
N ALA A 121 -13.43 -12.82 21.45
CA ALA A 121 -14.02 -11.51 21.23
C ALA A 121 -15.55 -11.51 21.42
N LEU A 122 -16.23 -12.53 20.90
CA LEU A 122 -17.68 -12.70 21.05
C LEU A 122 -18.08 -12.97 22.50
N ASN A 123 -17.29 -13.75 23.24
CA ASN A 123 -17.53 -14.03 24.65
C ASN A 123 -17.44 -12.75 25.49
N ILE A 124 -16.43 -11.92 25.24
CA ILE A 124 -16.27 -10.63 25.92
C ILE A 124 -17.48 -9.71 25.65
N GLU A 125 -17.90 -9.59 24.39
CA GLU A 125 -19.02 -8.72 24.05
C GLU A 125 -20.35 -9.27 24.60
N ARG A 126 -20.51 -10.60 24.60
CA ARG A 126 -21.65 -11.28 25.24
C ARG A 126 -21.74 -10.93 26.73
N GLU A 127 -20.65 -11.05 27.48
CA GLU A 127 -20.61 -10.72 28.90
C GLU A 127 -20.94 -9.25 29.15
N ARG A 128 -20.39 -8.36 28.31
CA ARG A 128 -20.67 -6.93 28.37
C ARG A 128 -22.16 -6.62 28.17
N LEU A 129 -22.81 -7.27 27.21
CA LEU A 129 -24.25 -7.12 26.96
C LEU A 129 -25.07 -7.62 28.14
N ILE A 130 -24.72 -8.79 28.71
CA ILE A 130 -25.39 -9.36 29.89
C ILE A 130 -25.31 -8.38 31.07
N TYR A 131 -24.12 -7.83 31.34
CA TYR A 131 -23.92 -6.84 32.40
C TYR A 131 -24.78 -5.58 32.19
N LYS A 132 -24.83 -5.07 30.96
CA LYS A 132 -25.63 -3.88 30.62
C LYS A 132 -27.13 -4.10 30.76
N MET A 133 -27.61 -5.31 30.48
CA MET A 133 -29.02 -5.68 30.70
C MET A 133 -29.34 -5.81 32.19
N ALA A 134 -28.46 -6.44 32.97
CA ALA A 134 -28.61 -6.58 34.41
C ALA A 134 -28.60 -5.23 35.16
N SER A 135 -27.84 -4.24 34.67
CA SER A 135 -27.80 -2.88 35.25
C SER A 135 -29.00 -2.00 34.87
N LYS A 136 -29.86 -2.43 33.95
CA LYS A 136 -31.06 -1.68 33.51
C LYS A 136 -32.36 -2.17 34.15
N MET A 137 -32.34 -3.32 34.82
CA MET A 137 -33.39 -3.80 35.73
C MET A 137 -33.10 -3.28 37.14
#